data_AF-A0A968Z8Y5-F1
#
_entry.id   AF-A0A968Z8Y5-F1
#
_cell.length_a   1.000
_cell.length_b   1.000
_cell.length_c   1.000
_cell.angle_alpha   90.00
_cell.angle_beta   90.00
_cell.angle_gamma   90.00
#
_symmetry.space_group_name_H-M   'P 1'
#
loop_
_entity.id
_entity.type
_entity.pdbx_description
1 polymer ?
#
loop_
_entity_poly.entity_id
_entity_poly.type
_entity_poly.pdbx_seq_one_letter_code
_entity_poly.pdbx_strand_id
1 'polypeptide(L)'
;MKKATLYFDGGTYPMNPGHGGAGAVLVLENGENLSFSQYLGEKKTNNQAEYGGLLLGLRKALEMDITHLKVYGDSQLVIYQVNGDYACHNEGLYPLYQEARSLVKQFQTCSLSWIPREQNSMADTAATEAIRSHVPQAVVSMPDNLPVCSPRAGLESSIATLNSQGEGARFKAWLQLKSGNDCFSKLRGEKLIAQVPESVREAIESALTEKELSEGLLEKCYRWYLRGLKAAYAVKKIRVDAEVAAKFAQK
;
A
#
# COMPACT_ATOMS: atom_id res chain seq x y z
N MET A 1 24.33 27.44 -9.02
CA MET A 1 23.53 27.05 -7.83
C MET A 1 22.72 25.83 -8.24
N LYS A 2 22.84 24.68 -7.58
CA LYS A 2 22.09 23.48 -7.97
C LYS A 2 20.71 23.53 -7.31
N LYS A 3 19.65 23.56 -8.12
CA LYS A 3 18.26 23.54 -7.65
C LYS A 3 17.58 22.23 -8.05
N ALA A 4 16.63 21.80 -7.24
CA ALA A 4 15.76 20.68 -7.59
C ALA A 4 14.39 20.80 -6.93
N THR A 5 13.45 20.01 -7.44
CA THR A 5 12.17 19.74 -6.79
C THR A 5 12.15 18.27 -6.35
N LEU A 6 11.90 18.04 -5.07
CA LEU A 6 11.72 16.72 -4.47
C LEU A 6 10.23 16.42 -4.29
N TYR A 7 9.80 15.25 -4.72
CA TYR A 7 8.54 14.63 -4.34
C TYR A 7 8.84 13.43 -3.44
N PHE A 8 8.12 13.25 -2.34
CA PHE A 8 8.27 12.09 -1.48
C PHE A 8 6.92 11.47 -1.14
N ASP A 9 6.93 10.16 -0.90
CA ASP A 9 5.79 9.41 -0.35
C ASP A 9 6.33 8.22 0.46
N GLY A 10 5.49 7.67 1.32
CA GLY A 10 5.76 6.42 2.00
C GLY A 10 4.50 5.67 2.34
N GLY A 11 4.56 4.35 2.17
CA GLY A 11 3.43 3.47 2.36
C GLY A 11 3.77 2.25 3.20
N THR A 12 2.72 1.58 3.69
CA THR A 12 2.86 0.27 4.32
C THR A 12 1.93 -0.74 3.66
N TYR A 13 2.36 -2.00 3.65
CA TYR A 13 1.60 -3.13 3.12
C TYR A 13 1.85 -4.37 4.00
N PRO A 14 0.94 -5.35 4.11
CA PRO A 14 -0.47 -5.29 3.72
C PRO A 14 -1.34 -4.50 4.70
N MET A 15 -0.77 -4.08 5.83
CA MET A 15 -1.43 -3.47 6.98
C MET A 15 -0.57 -2.34 7.55
N ASN A 16 -1.15 -1.52 8.44
CA ASN A 16 -0.46 -0.44 9.14
C ASN A 16 -0.58 -0.69 10.66
N PRO A 17 0.50 -1.05 11.38
CA PRO A 17 1.89 -1.18 10.89
C PRO A 17 2.13 -2.42 10.03
N GLY A 18 3.05 -2.36 9.06
CA GLY A 18 3.40 -3.46 8.16
C GLY A 18 4.77 -3.28 7.50
N HIS A 19 4.96 -3.88 6.32
CA HIS A 19 6.14 -3.69 5.47
C HIS A 19 6.15 -2.27 4.93
N GLY A 20 7.13 -1.46 5.33
CA GLY A 20 7.25 -0.06 4.93
C GLY A 20 8.05 0.12 3.64
N GLY A 21 7.58 0.98 2.75
CA GLY A 21 8.31 1.46 1.59
C GLY A 21 8.43 2.97 1.60
N ALA A 22 9.59 3.47 1.22
CA ALA A 22 9.88 4.89 1.00
C ALA A 22 10.11 5.15 -0.48
N GLY A 23 9.55 6.24 -0.99
CA GLY A 23 9.71 6.71 -2.37
C GLY A 23 10.11 8.18 -2.40
N ALA A 24 11.06 8.52 -3.27
CA ALA A 24 11.48 9.89 -3.50
C ALA A 24 11.80 10.11 -4.99
N VAL A 25 11.40 11.26 -5.53
CA VAL A 25 11.69 11.65 -6.92
C VAL A 25 12.27 13.05 -6.94
N LEU A 26 13.49 13.18 -7.47
CA LEU A 26 14.13 14.47 -7.71
C LEU A 26 13.97 14.89 -9.17
N VAL A 27 13.38 16.06 -9.38
CA VAL A 27 13.29 16.75 -10.67
C VAL A 27 14.37 17.82 -10.71
N LEU A 28 15.37 17.63 -11.57
CA LEU A 28 16.49 18.53 -11.76
C LEU A 28 16.13 19.68 -12.72
N GLU A 29 16.94 20.74 -12.73
CA GLU A 29 16.71 21.92 -13.62
C GLU A 29 16.77 21.58 -15.12
N ASN A 30 17.46 20.50 -15.50
CA ASN A 30 17.50 20.01 -16.88
C ASN A 30 16.23 19.23 -17.29
N GLY A 31 15.27 19.06 -16.37
CA GLY A 31 14.04 18.29 -16.58
C GLY A 31 14.18 16.78 -16.35
N GLU A 32 15.35 16.32 -15.93
CA GLU A 32 15.58 14.91 -15.60
C GLU A 32 14.92 14.54 -14.27
N ASN A 33 14.27 13.38 -14.26
CA ASN A 33 13.61 12.81 -13.08
C ASN A 33 14.42 11.61 -12.57
N LEU A 34 14.92 11.70 -11.34
CA LEU A 34 15.62 10.61 -10.66
C LEU A 34 14.71 10.03 -9.59
N SER A 35 14.36 8.76 -9.75
CA SER A 35 13.51 8.02 -8.80
C SER A 35 14.35 7.17 -7.86
N PHE A 36 13.99 7.18 -6.58
CA PHE A 36 14.64 6.43 -5.52
C PHE A 36 13.58 5.71 -4.70
N SER A 37 13.86 4.44 -4.40
CA SER A 37 12.99 3.58 -3.59
C SER A 37 13.81 2.88 -2.52
N GLN A 38 13.25 2.75 -1.32
CA GLN A 38 13.92 2.06 -0.21
C GLN A 38 12.92 1.25 0.62
N TYR A 39 13.21 -0.03 0.81
CA TYR A 39 12.47 -0.86 1.75
C TYR A 39 12.89 -0.55 3.17
N LEU A 40 11.90 -0.28 4.04
CA LEU A 40 12.12 0.16 5.41
C LEU A 40 12.03 -0.99 6.43
N GLY A 41 11.74 -2.20 5.97
CA GLY A 41 11.52 -3.36 6.84
C GLY A 41 10.07 -3.50 7.31
N GLU A 42 9.87 -4.40 8.26
CA GLU A 42 8.58 -4.73 8.85
C GLU A 42 8.18 -3.78 9.99
N LYS A 43 6.91 -3.88 10.40
CA LYS A 43 6.32 -3.17 11.55
C LYS A 43 6.46 -1.64 11.48
N LYS A 44 6.48 -1.08 10.27
CA LYS A 44 6.45 0.37 10.04
C LYS A 44 5.03 0.86 9.97
N THR A 45 4.76 1.99 10.58
CA THR A 45 3.49 2.71 10.38
C THR A 45 3.52 3.57 9.13
N ASN A 46 2.36 3.97 8.60
CA ASN A 46 2.31 4.88 7.44
C ASN A 46 3.12 6.15 7.70
N ASN A 47 2.95 6.80 8.86
CA ASN A 47 3.68 8.02 9.18
C ASN A 47 5.21 7.80 9.24
N GLN A 48 5.67 6.64 9.74
CA GLN A 48 7.08 6.29 9.70
C GLN A 48 7.58 6.07 8.27
N ALA A 49 6.77 5.49 7.40
CA ALA A 49 7.10 5.30 6.00
C ALA A 49 7.20 6.63 5.26
N GLU A 50 6.25 7.54 5.48
CA GLU A 50 6.22 8.90 4.92
C GLU A 50 7.47 9.71 5.31
N TYR A 51 7.85 9.67 6.60
CA TYR A 51 9.13 10.21 7.04
C TYR A 51 10.32 9.54 6.35
N GLY A 52 10.25 8.22 6.13
CA GLY A 52 11.26 7.49 5.36
C GLY A 52 11.42 8.02 3.94
N GLY A 53 10.32 8.29 3.24
CA GLY A 53 10.31 8.92 1.90
C GLY A 53 11.00 10.28 1.91
N LEU A 54 10.61 11.14 2.86
CA LEU A 54 11.23 12.47 3.01
C LEU A 54 12.73 12.37 3.27
N LEU A 55 13.15 11.54 4.23
CA LEU A 55 14.56 11.37 4.60
C LEU A 55 15.38 10.81 3.43
N LEU A 56 14.86 9.83 2.70
CA LEU A 56 15.50 9.29 1.50
C LEU A 56 15.76 10.40 0.48
N GLY A 57 14.75 11.20 0.17
CA GLY A 57 14.85 12.30 -0.79
C GLY A 57 15.82 13.41 -0.35
N LEU A 58 15.78 13.81 0.92
CA LEU A 58 16.69 14.84 1.46
C LEU A 58 18.15 14.39 1.41
N ARG A 59 18.45 13.14 1.81
CA ARG A 59 19.81 12.59 1.75
C ARG A 59 20.30 12.52 0.30
N LYS A 60 19.48 12.04 -0.63
CA LYS A 60 19.82 12.00 -2.06
C LYS A 60 20.07 13.37 -2.66
N ALA A 61 19.28 14.38 -2.27
CA ALA A 61 19.51 15.73 -2.74
C ALA A 61 20.85 16.30 -2.25
N LEU A 62 21.22 16.03 -0.99
CA LEU A 62 22.51 16.44 -0.42
C LEU A 62 23.69 15.70 -1.08
N GLU A 63 23.57 14.39 -1.32
CA GLU A 63 24.57 13.59 -2.06
C GLU A 63 24.87 14.14 -3.46
N MET A 64 23.92 14.88 -4.05
CA MET A 64 24.04 15.51 -5.37
C MET A 64 24.49 16.98 -5.31
N ASP A 65 24.87 17.48 -4.13
CA ASP A 65 25.19 18.88 -3.83
C ASP A 65 24.07 19.89 -4.18
N ILE A 66 22.80 19.47 -4.13
CA ILE A 66 21.68 20.41 -4.31
C ILE A 66 21.66 21.35 -3.11
N THR A 67 21.66 22.66 -3.37
CA THR A 67 21.67 23.68 -2.31
C THR A 67 20.33 24.39 -2.14
N HIS A 68 19.45 24.32 -3.15
CA HIS A 68 18.12 24.93 -3.13
C HIS A 68 17.07 23.89 -3.48
N LEU A 69 16.18 23.57 -2.54
CA LEU A 69 15.24 22.46 -2.68
C LEU A 69 13.79 22.91 -2.44
N LYS A 70 12.90 22.57 -3.36
CA LYS A 70 11.44 22.58 -3.10
C LYS A 70 10.99 21.17 -2.85
N VAL A 71 10.28 20.92 -1.76
CA VAL A 71 9.84 19.59 -1.35
C VAL A 71 8.32 19.54 -1.34
N TYR A 72 7.77 18.51 -1.95
CA TYR A 72 6.33 18.23 -2.00
C TYR A 72 6.04 16.82 -1.51
N GLY A 73 4.92 16.66 -0.81
CA GLY A 73 4.37 15.38 -0.39
C GLY A 73 2.91 15.52 0.00
N ASP A 74 2.17 14.41 0.04
CA ASP A 74 0.74 14.37 0.37
C ASP A 74 0.46 14.09 1.86
N SER A 75 1.50 13.83 2.66
CA SER A 75 1.39 13.71 4.11
C SER A 75 1.39 15.07 4.83
N GLN A 76 0.20 15.60 5.11
CA GLN A 76 0.03 16.85 5.88
C GLN A 76 0.77 16.81 7.23
N LEU A 77 0.71 15.68 7.94
CA LEU A 77 1.37 15.54 9.23
C LEU A 77 2.88 15.79 9.14
N VAL A 78 3.55 15.11 8.20
CA VAL A 78 5.01 15.23 8.03
C VAL A 78 5.39 16.65 7.62
N ILE A 79 4.68 17.23 6.64
CA ILE A 79 4.93 18.60 6.18
C ILE A 79 4.79 19.60 7.33
N TYR A 80 3.67 19.59 8.06
CA TYR A 80 3.40 20.55 9.12
C TYR A 80 4.30 20.35 10.34
N GLN A 81 4.67 19.10 10.69
CA GLN A 81 5.65 18.88 11.73
C GLN A 81 7.03 19.42 11.34
N VAL A 82 7.51 19.12 10.13
CA VAL A 82 8.84 19.57 9.68
C VAL A 82 8.89 21.08 9.46
N ASN A 83 7.80 21.74 9.07
CA ASN A 83 7.72 23.20 9.04
C ASN A 83 7.71 23.82 10.45
N GLY A 84 7.30 23.05 11.47
CA GLY A 84 7.20 23.50 12.85
C GLY A 84 5.81 24.01 13.23
N ASP A 85 4.82 23.83 12.34
CA ASP A 85 3.42 24.17 12.59
C ASP A 85 2.81 23.21 13.62
N TYR A 86 3.22 21.93 13.58
CA TYR A 86 2.79 20.89 14.52
C TYR A 86 3.95 20.36 15.36
N ALA A 87 3.69 20.11 16.64
CA ALA A 87 4.63 19.43 17.51
C ALA A 87 4.64 17.91 17.26
N CYS A 88 5.83 17.31 17.34
CA CYS A 88 6.01 15.85 17.27
C CYS A 88 6.25 15.29 18.68
N HIS A 89 5.24 14.65 19.27
CA HIS A 89 5.32 14.04 20.61
C HIS A 89 5.40 12.50 20.57
N ASN A 90 5.27 11.91 19.38
CA ASN A 90 5.30 10.46 19.24
C ASN A 90 6.74 9.95 19.29
N GLU A 91 7.07 9.12 20.29
CA GLU A 91 8.42 8.59 20.51
C GLU A 91 8.98 7.84 19.30
N GLY A 92 8.13 7.14 18.55
CA GLY A 92 8.53 6.40 17.35
C GLY A 92 8.73 7.26 16.09
N LEU A 93 8.25 8.50 16.09
CA LEU A 93 8.43 9.48 15.01
C LEU A 93 9.48 10.54 15.34
N TYR A 94 9.68 10.85 16.62
CA TYR A 94 10.55 11.94 17.07
C TYR A 94 11.98 11.84 16.51
N PRO A 95 12.64 10.67 16.46
CA PRO A 95 13.96 10.56 15.84
C PRO A 95 13.96 10.92 14.34
N LEU A 96 12.94 10.49 13.60
CA LEU A 96 12.79 10.77 12.16
C LEU A 96 12.53 12.26 11.92
N TYR A 97 11.69 12.86 12.77
CA TYR A 97 11.42 14.31 12.77
C TYR A 97 12.69 15.13 13.01
N GLN A 98 13.48 14.78 14.04
CA GLN A 98 14.73 15.46 14.35
C GLN A 98 15.73 15.37 13.20
N GLU A 99 15.86 14.19 12.61
CA GLU A 99 16.75 13.98 11.46
C GLU A 99 16.29 14.82 10.26
N ALA A 100 15.00 14.81 9.92
CA ALA A 100 14.46 15.60 8.80
C ALA A 100 14.73 17.09 8.99
N ARG A 101 14.49 17.64 10.19
CA ARG A 101 14.80 19.04 10.53
C ARG A 101 16.30 19.34 10.43
N SER A 102 17.16 18.40 10.81
CA SER A 102 18.61 18.54 10.68
C SER A 102 19.04 18.61 9.22
N LEU A 103 18.54 17.72 8.36
CA LEU A 103 18.84 17.69 6.93
C LEU A 103 18.33 18.95 6.22
N VAL A 104 17.11 19.40 6.52
CA VAL A 104 16.52 20.62 5.93
C VAL A 104 17.41 21.85 6.17
N LYS A 105 18.06 21.97 7.33
CA LYS A 105 18.97 23.08 7.67
C LYS A 105 20.29 23.08 6.89
N GLN A 106 20.65 21.98 6.23
CA GLN A 106 21.88 21.89 5.45
C GLN A 106 21.74 22.55 4.07
N PHE A 107 20.51 22.76 3.60
CA PHE A 107 20.24 23.50 2.36
C PHE A 107 20.32 25.01 2.60
N GLN A 108 20.77 25.75 1.59
CA GLN A 108 20.73 27.23 1.63
C GLN A 108 19.29 27.74 1.61
N THR A 109 18.42 27.09 0.83
CA THR A 109 16.98 27.32 0.86
C THR A 109 16.26 25.99 0.74
N CYS A 110 15.31 25.71 1.63
CA CYS A 110 14.43 24.56 1.54
C CYS A 110 13.01 24.94 1.95
N SER A 111 12.03 24.60 1.11
CA SER A 111 10.61 24.83 1.38
C SER A 111 9.83 23.53 1.24
N LEU A 112 9.02 23.19 2.23
CA LEU A 112 8.16 22.01 2.20
C LEU A 112 6.69 22.43 2.07
N SER A 113 5.99 21.87 1.09
CA SER A 113 4.58 22.18 0.81
C SER A 113 3.78 20.90 0.61
N TRP A 114 2.55 20.90 1.13
CA TRP A 114 1.62 19.81 0.88
C TRP A 114 1.03 19.90 -0.53
N ILE A 115 0.84 18.75 -1.17
CA ILE A 115 0.11 18.61 -2.44
C ILE A 115 -0.94 17.49 -2.37
N PRO A 116 -2.01 17.54 -3.18
CA PRO A 116 -2.96 16.44 -3.29
C PRO A 116 -2.29 15.15 -3.78
N ARG A 117 -2.76 14.00 -3.31
CA ARG A 117 -2.20 12.67 -3.64
C ARG A 117 -2.18 12.40 -5.15
N GLU A 118 -3.17 12.89 -5.89
CA GLU A 118 -3.25 12.75 -7.35
C GLU A 118 -2.07 13.39 -8.08
N GLN A 119 -1.40 14.37 -7.45
CA GLN A 119 -0.21 15.05 -7.97
C GLN A 119 1.10 14.39 -7.52
N ASN A 120 1.05 13.41 -6.60
CA ASN A 120 2.22 12.76 -6.00
C ASN A 120 2.43 11.31 -6.50
N SER A 121 1.82 10.93 -7.63
CA SER A 121 1.77 9.55 -8.12
C SER A 121 3.14 8.93 -8.40
N MET A 122 4.15 9.73 -8.76
CA MET A 122 5.50 9.24 -9.03
C MET A 122 6.20 8.74 -7.77
N ALA A 123 6.07 9.47 -6.65
CA ALA A 123 6.65 9.07 -5.39
C ALA A 123 5.90 7.88 -4.76
N ASP A 124 4.57 7.85 -4.89
CA ASP A 124 3.71 6.70 -4.50
C ASP A 124 4.12 5.41 -5.22
N THR A 125 4.39 5.51 -6.52
CA THR A 125 4.88 4.37 -7.32
C THR A 125 6.23 3.89 -6.79
N ALA A 126 7.18 4.79 -6.54
CA ALA A 126 8.49 4.44 -6.02
C ALA A 126 8.43 3.78 -4.62
N ALA A 127 7.57 4.28 -3.74
CA ALA A 127 7.35 3.68 -2.42
C ALA A 127 6.75 2.27 -2.52
N THR A 128 5.80 2.08 -3.44
CA THR A 128 5.17 0.77 -3.69
C THR A 128 6.16 -0.24 -4.27
N GLU A 129 7.04 0.19 -5.17
CA GLU A 129 8.10 -0.66 -5.75
C GLU A 129 9.10 -1.15 -4.70
N ALA A 130 9.43 -0.30 -3.71
CA ALA A 130 10.29 -0.70 -2.60
C ALA A 130 9.71 -1.90 -1.83
N ILE A 131 8.40 -1.92 -1.59
CA ILE A 131 7.72 -3.03 -0.92
C ILE A 131 7.69 -4.24 -1.82
N ARG A 132 7.25 -4.10 -3.08
CA ARG A 132 7.09 -5.23 -4.01
C ARG A 132 8.38 -5.98 -4.31
N SER A 133 9.52 -5.29 -4.29
CA SER A 133 10.84 -5.91 -4.52
C SER A 133 11.31 -6.79 -3.34
N HIS A 134 10.75 -6.61 -2.14
CA HIS A 134 11.18 -7.29 -0.91
C HIS A 134 10.10 -8.18 -0.31
N VAL A 135 8.85 -7.86 -0.56
CA VAL A 135 7.68 -8.64 -0.18
C VAL A 135 7.18 -9.28 -1.46
N PRO A 136 7.47 -10.57 -1.70
CA PRO A 136 6.80 -11.27 -2.78
C PRO A 136 5.32 -11.09 -2.54
N GLN A 137 4.62 -10.47 -3.49
CA GLN A 137 3.19 -10.71 -3.51
C GLN A 137 3.04 -12.21 -3.55
N ALA A 138 2.20 -12.75 -2.68
CA ALA A 138 1.73 -14.11 -2.82
C ALA A 138 0.97 -14.21 -4.15
N VAL A 139 1.70 -14.33 -5.25
CA VAL A 139 1.18 -14.69 -6.57
C VAL A 139 1.01 -16.20 -6.56
N VAL A 140 0.20 -16.69 -5.63
CA VAL A 140 -0.17 -18.11 -5.65
C VAL A 140 -1.11 -18.25 -6.84
N SER A 141 -0.63 -18.93 -7.88
CA SER A 141 -1.45 -19.28 -9.03
C SER A 141 -2.61 -20.15 -8.58
N MET A 142 -3.71 -20.05 -9.32
CA MET A 142 -4.82 -20.97 -9.13
C MET A 142 -4.36 -22.38 -9.51
N PRO A 143 -4.63 -23.44 -8.71
CA PRO A 143 -4.42 -24.79 -9.17
C PRO A 143 -5.34 -25.07 -10.37
N ASP A 144 -4.87 -25.86 -11.33
CA ASP A 144 -5.66 -26.21 -12.52
C ASP A 144 -6.91 -27.05 -12.17
N ASN A 145 -6.99 -27.59 -10.96
CA ASN A 145 -8.00 -28.55 -10.50
C ASN A 145 -9.06 -27.91 -9.58
N LEU A 146 -9.46 -26.67 -9.84
CA LEU A 146 -10.52 -26.04 -9.04
C LEU A 146 -11.84 -26.82 -9.15
N PRO A 147 -12.70 -26.76 -8.11
CA PRO A 147 -14.04 -27.32 -8.18
C PRO A 147 -14.78 -26.78 -9.42
N VAL A 148 -15.35 -27.66 -10.23
CA VAL A 148 -16.07 -27.34 -11.50
C VAL A 148 -17.37 -26.54 -11.28
N CYS A 149 -17.61 -26.03 -10.07
CA CYS A 149 -18.79 -25.24 -9.79
C CYS A 149 -18.58 -23.81 -10.32
N SER A 150 -19.26 -23.48 -11.42
CA SER A 150 -19.28 -22.11 -11.94
C SER A 150 -19.96 -21.16 -10.94
N PRO A 151 -19.35 -20.00 -10.62
CA PRO A 151 -20.05 -18.92 -9.94
C PRO A 151 -21.27 -18.45 -10.73
N ARG A 152 -22.08 -17.57 -10.14
CA ARG A 152 -23.23 -16.97 -10.84
C ARG A 152 -22.83 -16.43 -12.23
N ALA A 153 -23.74 -16.54 -13.20
CA ALA A 153 -23.51 -16.03 -14.55
C ALA A 153 -23.02 -14.56 -14.53
N GLY A 154 -21.96 -14.28 -15.29
CA GLY A 154 -21.31 -12.97 -15.41
C GLY A 154 -20.33 -12.60 -14.28
N LEU A 155 -20.28 -13.35 -13.17
CA LEU A 155 -19.28 -13.13 -12.13
C LEU A 155 -17.89 -13.56 -12.60
N GLU A 156 -17.79 -14.65 -13.36
CA GLU A 156 -16.53 -15.14 -13.96
C GLU A 156 -15.85 -14.07 -14.81
N SER A 157 -16.58 -13.38 -15.70
CA SER A 157 -16.05 -12.30 -16.54
C SER A 157 -15.57 -11.10 -15.72
N SER A 158 -16.28 -10.79 -14.63
CA SER A 158 -15.91 -9.71 -13.70
C SER A 158 -14.64 -10.05 -12.93
N ILE A 159 -14.52 -11.31 -12.47
CA ILE A 159 -13.33 -11.83 -11.80
C ILE A 159 -12.14 -11.86 -12.76
N ALA A 160 -12.33 -12.35 -13.99
CA ALA A 160 -11.29 -12.39 -15.02
C ALA A 160 -10.76 -10.98 -15.33
N THR A 161 -11.65 -9.99 -15.42
CA THR A 161 -11.29 -8.59 -15.63
C THR A 161 -10.50 -8.02 -14.45
N LEU A 162 -10.90 -8.30 -13.21
CA LEU A 162 -10.15 -7.85 -12.03
C LEU A 162 -8.79 -8.56 -11.91
N ASN A 163 -8.72 -9.84 -12.28
CA ASN A 163 -7.47 -10.58 -12.30
C ASN A 163 -6.46 -10.04 -13.31
N SER A 164 -6.95 -9.54 -14.46
CA SER A 164 -6.11 -8.94 -15.51
C SER A 164 -5.74 -7.49 -15.21
N GLN A 165 -6.66 -6.68 -14.69
CA GLN A 165 -6.40 -5.29 -14.30
C GLN A 165 -5.53 -5.19 -13.03
N GLY A 166 -5.59 -6.21 -12.18
CA GLY A 166 -4.82 -6.31 -10.95
C GLY A 166 -5.00 -5.12 -10.02
N GLU A 167 -3.90 -4.52 -9.58
CA GLU A 167 -3.95 -3.37 -8.69
C GLU A 167 -4.52 -2.10 -9.33
N GLY A 168 -4.42 -1.95 -10.65
CA GLY A 168 -4.96 -0.81 -11.40
C GLY A 168 -6.49 -0.78 -11.51
N ALA A 169 -7.18 -1.81 -11.02
CA ALA A 169 -8.64 -1.84 -10.99
C ALA A 169 -9.20 -0.78 -10.03
N ARG A 170 -10.06 0.09 -10.56
CA ARG A 170 -10.72 1.17 -9.80
C ARG A 170 -11.53 0.62 -8.62
N PHE A 171 -11.59 1.37 -7.51
CA PHE A 171 -12.37 1.02 -6.31
C PHE A 171 -13.81 0.59 -6.62
N LYS A 172 -14.48 1.28 -7.55
CA LYS A 172 -15.86 0.96 -7.99
C LYS A 172 -15.99 -0.46 -8.54
N ALA A 173 -14.98 -1.00 -9.22
CA ALA A 173 -15.00 -2.35 -9.77
C ALA A 173 -14.98 -3.41 -8.64
N TRP A 174 -14.16 -3.18 -7.61
CA TRP A 174 -14.13 -4.04 -6.41
C TRP A 174 -15.45 -4.01 -5.64
N LEU A 175 -16.11 -2.85 -5.57
CA LEU A 175 -17.40 -2.69 -4.90
C LEU A 175 -18.52 -3.45 -5.63
N GLN A 176 -18.53 -3.39 -6.96
CA GLN A 176 -19.52 -4.06 -7.81
C GLN A 176 -19.36 -5.58 -7.85
N LEU A 177 -18.18 -6.10 -7.47
CA LEU A 177 -17.95 -7.53 -7.36
C LEU A 177 -18.75 -8.12 -6.18
N LYS A 178 -19.90 -8.71 -6.46
CA LYS A 178 -20.76 -9.38 -5.46
C LYS A 178 -20.87 -10.87 -5.77
N SER A 179 -20.61 -11.70 -4.75
CA SER A 179 -20.70 -13.17 -4.86
C SER A 179 -22.14 -13.65 -5.07
N GLY A 180 -23.10 -13.04 -4.36
CA GLY A 180 -24.46 -13.57 -4.27
C GLY A 180 -24.52 -14.90 -3.50
N ASN A 181 -25.54 -15.70 -3.76
CA ASN A 181 -25.73 -17.04 -3.19
C ASN A 181 -25.35 -18.10 -4.23
N ASP A 182 -24.21 -18.76 -4.05
CA ASP A 182 -23.70 -19.82 -4.92
C ASP A 182 -23.25 -21.04 -4.11
N CYS A 183 -22.70 -22.05 -4.78
CA CYS A 183 -22.20 -23.27 -4.14
C CYS A 183 -21.09 -23.00 -3.11
N PHE A 184 -20.19 -22.03 -3.37
CA PHE A 184 -19.12 -21.66 -2.45
C PHE A 184 -19.65 -20.92 -1.21
N SER A 185 -20.74 -20.17 -1.34
CA SER A 185 -21.42 -19.52 -0.22
C SER A 185 -21.93 -20.50 0.84
N LYS A 186 -22.08 -21.80 0.52
CA LYS A 186 -22.52 -22.85 1.44
C LYS A 186 -21.36 -23.58 2.14
N LEU A 187 -20.12 -23.44 1.66
CA LEU A 187 -18.95 -24.12 2.24
C LEU A 187 -18.47 -23.45 3.53
N ARG A 188 -18.21 -24.25 4.58
CA ARG A 188 -17.82 -23.81 5.92
C ARG A 188 -16.80 -24.78 6.53
N GLY A 189 -15.95 -24.30 7.44
CA GLY A 189 -15.04 -25.12 8.24
C GLY A 189 -14.13 -26.02 7.40
N GLU A 190 -13.94 -27.27 7.84
CA GLU A 190 -13.03 -28.24 7.21
C GLU A 190 -13.33 -28.49 5.72
N LYS A 191 -14.60 -28.51 5.33
CA LYS A 191 -15.01 -28.72 3.92
C LYS A 191 -14.58 -27.58 3.01
N LEU A 192 -14.43 -26.36 3.54
CA LEU A 192 -13.91 -25.21 2.81
C LEU A 192 -12.38 -25.28 2.74
N ILE A 193 -11.74 -25.56 3.87
CA ILE A 193 -10.28 -25.65 4.02
C ILE A 193 -9.71 -26.73 3.07
N ALA A 194 -10.36 -27.89 3.00
CA ALA A 194 -9.93 -29.01 2.15
C ALA A 194 -9.94 -28.70 0.64
N GLN A 195 -10.64 -27.66 0.20
CA GLN A 195 -10.69 -27.25 -1.21
C GLN A 195 -9.63 -26.22 -1.59
N VAL A 196 -8.93 -25.64 -0.61
CA VAL A 196 -7.91 -24.61 -0.84
C VAL A 196 -6.52 -25.21 -0.61
N PRO A 197 -5.61 -25.15 -1.60
CA PRO A 197 -4.24 -25.65 -1.44
C PRO A 197 -3.54 -25.03 -0.23
N GLU A 198 -2.71 -25.81 0.46
CA GLU A 198 -1.98 -25.36 1.65
C GLU A 198 -1.15 -24.10 1.40
N SER A 199 -0.42 -24.03 0.28
CA SER A 199 0.35 -22.85 -0.11
C SER A 199 -0.51 -21.58 -0.26
N VAL A 200 -1.76 -21.73 -0.68
CA VAL A 200 -2.73 -20.61 -0.77
C VAL A 200 -3.24 -20.23 0.61
N ARG A 201 -3.49 -21.22 1.47
CA ARG A 201 -3.94 -21.00 2.85
C ARG A 201 -2.90 -20.19 3.62
N GLU A 202 -1.65 -20.64 3.61
CA GLU A 202 -0.51 -19.94 4.24
C GLU A 202 -0.34 -18.52 3.70
N ALA A 203 -0.44 -18.35 2.38
CA ALA A 203 -0.36 -17.04 1.74
C ALA A 203 -1.49 -16.07 2.13
N ILE A 204 -2.72 -16.56 2.27
CA ILE A 204 -3.86 -15.74 2.69
C ILE A 204 -3.77 -15.45 4.20
N GLU A 205 -3.39 -16.43 5.01
CA GLU A 205 -3.25 -16.30 6.46
C GLU A 205 -2.15 -15.30 6.82
N SER A 206 -0.98 -15.39 6.18
CA SER A 206 0.12 -14.43 6.35
C SER A 206 -0.22 -13.00 5.88
N ALA A 207 -1.16 -12.86 4.94
CA ALA A 207 -1.58 -11.56 4.44
C ALA A 207 -2.63 -10.86 5.34
N LEU A 208 -3.31 -11.61 6.21
CA LEU A 208 -4.35 -11.10 7.12
C LEU A 208 -3.79 -10.75 8.51
N THR A 209 -4.37 -9.74 9.16
CA THR A 209 -4.08 -9.40 10.56
C THR A 209 -4.75 -10.40 11.51
N GLU A 210 -4.25 -10.52 12.75
CA GLU A 210 -4.93 -11.30 13.81
C GLU A 210 -6.39 -10.87 14.03
N LYS A 211 -6.66 -9.56 13.93
CA LYS A 211 -8.02 -9.01 14.01
C LYS A 211 -8.89 -9.51 12.86
N GLU A 212 -8.40 -9.44 11.62
CA GLU A 212 -9.12 -9.91 10.43
C GLU A 212 -9.40 -11.42 10.48
N LEU A 213 -8.46 -12.21 11.03
CA LEU A 213 -8.67 -13.63 11.27
C LEU A 213 -9.80 -13.88 12.28
N SER A 214 -9.81 -13.13 13.38
CA SER A 214 -10.85 -13.25 14.43
C SER A 214 -12.26 -12.85 13.94
N GLU A 215 -12.34 -11.95 12.95
CA GLU A 215 -13.60 -11.52 12.32
C GLU A 215 -14.13 -12.51 11.25
N GLY A 216 -13.47 -13.67 11.10
CA GLY A 216 -13.86 -14.72 10.14
C GLY A 216 -13.65 -14.31 8.68
N LEU A 217 -12.75 -13.37 8.40
CA LEU A 217 -12.45 -12.92 7.04
C LEU A 217 -11.70 -13.96 6.23
N LEU A 218 -11.00 -14.87 6.91
CA LEU A 218 -10.25 -15.98 6.30
C LEU A 218 -11.14 -16.85 5.41
N GLU A 219 -12.27 -17.33 5.94
CA GLU A 219 -13.20 -18.15 5.16
C GLU A 219 -13.78 -17.38 3.97
N LYS A 220 -13.97 -16.05 4.10
CA LYS A 220 -14.48 -15.23 3.00
C LYS A 220 -13.42 -15.12 1.89
N CYS A 221 -12.15 -15.01 2.24
CA CYS A 221 -11.03 -15.02 1.29
C CYS A 221 -10.97 -16.36 0.54
N TYR A 222 -11.06 -17.48 1.25
CA TYR A 222 -11.11 -18.82 0.64
C TYR A 222 -12.24 -18.96 -0.38
N ARG A 223 -13.45 -18.47 -0.05
CA ARG A 223 -14.57 -18.53 -1.02
C ARG A 223 -14.36 -17.62 -2.23
N TRP A 224 -13.70 -16.47 -2.09
CA TRP A 224 -13.37 -15.63 -3.24
C TRP A 224 -12.29 -16.26 -4.11
N TYR A 225 -11.30 -16.90 -3.47
CA TYR A 225 -10.29 -17.68 -4.16
C TYR A 225 -10.94 -18.80 -4.98
N LEU A 226 -11.80 -19.63 -4.37
CA LEU A 226 -12.49 -20.71 -5.08
C LEU A 226 -13.37 -20.22 -6.26
N ARG A 227 -13.80 -18.95 -6.28
CA ARG A 227 -14.55 -18.35 -7.39
C ARG A 227 -13.69 -17.92 -8.57
N GLY A 228 -12.37 -18.05 -8.48
CA GLY A 228 -11.45 -17.66 -9.56
C GLY A 228 -10.61 -16.43 -9.24
N LEU A 229 -10.77 -15.78 -8.09
CA LEU A 229 -10.00 -14.57 -7.75
C LEU A 229 -8.61 -14.96 -7.23
N LYS A 230 -7.55 -14.29 -7.68
CA LYS A 230 -6.18 -14.55 -7.15
C LYS A 230 -6.14 -14.36 -5.62
N ALA A 231 -5.29 -15.12 -4.93
CA ALA A 231 -5.20 -15.10 -3.45
C ALA A 231 -5.04 -13.68 -2.87
N ALA A 232 -4.09 -12.90 -3.40
CA ALA A 232 -3.88 -11.51 -3.01
C ALA A 232 -5.11 -10.62 -3.23
N TYR A 233 -5.89 -10.89 -4.28
CA TYR A 233 -7.09 -10.12 -4.62
C TYR A 233 -8.31 -10.53 -3.80
N ALA A 234 -8.38 -11.77 -3.34
CA ALA A 234 -9.37 -12.21 -2.36
C ALA A 234 -9.24 -11.42 -1.04
N VAL A 235 -8.02 -11.23 -0.55
CA VAL A 235 -7.73 -10.41 0.63
C VAL A 235 -8.12 -8.95 0.37
N LYS A 236 -7.69 -8.36 -0.75
CA LYS A 236 -8.05 -6.99 -1.15
C LYS A 236 -9.57 -6.79 -1.20
N LYS A 237 -10.28 -7.74 -1.81
CA LYS A 237 -11.73 -7.69 -1.97
C LYS A 237 -12.44 -7.65 -0.61
N ILE A 238 -12.01 -8.48 0.34
CA ILE A 238 -12.62 -8.52 1.67
C ILE A 238 -12.36 -7.25 2.47
N ARG A 239 -11.17 -6.65 2.34
CA ARG A 239 -10.87 -5.35 2.96
C ARG A 239 -11.76 -4.23 2.41
N VAL A 240 -11.96 -4.19 1.09
CA VAL A 240 -12.89 -3.23 0.47
C VAL A 240 -14.31 -3.41 1.01
N ASP A 241 -14.79 -4.65 1.13
CA ASP A 241 -16.13 -4.91 1.69
C ASP A 241 -16.23 -4.50 3.18
N ALA A 242 -15.19 -4.74 3.98
CA ALA A 242 -15.12 -4.36 5.38
C ALA A 242 -15.09 -2.84 5.58
N GLU A 243 -14.30 -2.12 4.79
CA GLU A 243 -14.22 -0.66 4.82
C GLU A 243 -15.60 -0.02 4.55
N VAL A 244 -16.32 -0.54 3.55
CA VAL A 244 -17.66 -0.05 3.24
C VAL A 244 -18.66 -0.38 4.34
N ALA A 245 -18.63 -1.60 4.89
CA ALA A 245 -19.51 -1.97 6.00
C ALA A 245 -19.30 -1.07 7.24
N ALA A 246 -18.05 -0.74 7.58
CA ALA A 246 -17.73 0.16 8.69
C ALA A 246 -18.29 1.57 8.49
N LYS A 247 -18.23 2.12 7.26
CA LYS A 247 -18.80 3.44 6.93
C LYS A 247 -20.33 3.49 7.05
N PHE A 248 -21.01 2.37 6.80
CA PHE A 248 -22.47 2.29 6.96
C PHE A 248 -22.92 2.04 8.39
N ALA A 249 -22.08 1.47 9.26
CA ALA A 249 -22.40 1.24 10.67
C ALA A 249 -22.26 2.50 11.56
N GLN A 250 -21.63 3.56 11.06
CA GLN A 250 -21.42 4.84 11.77
C GLN A 250 -22.49 5.91 11.45
N LYS A 251 -23.52 5.56 10.66
CA LYS A 251 -24.68 6.40 10.35
C LYS A 251 -25.92 5.86 11.03
#